data_AF-A0A0P6YRH5-F1
#
_entry.id   AF-A0A0P6YRH5-F1
#
_cell.length_a   1.000
_cell.length_b   1.000
_cell.length_c   1.000
_cell.angle_alpha   90.00
_cell.angle_beta   90.00
_cell.angle_gamma   90.00
#
_symmetry.space_group_name_H-M   'P 1'
#
loop_
_entity.id
_entity.type
_entity.pdbx_description
1 polymer ?
#
loop_
_entity_poly.entity_id
_entity_poly.type
_entity_poly.pdbx_seq_one_letter_code
_entity_poly.pdbx_strand_id
1 'polypeptide(L)'
;MKKISSWMWGVYALLTVQMVLWVGLAVLLMVNAHPGVHASAGVRWGMAALFLAVALVLGGLMWAVRRGLRWALPAAWIILGGLAFSLFLDQFGWADFAMLLLFLAPAVILTLHRKRPARLAA
;
A
#
# COMPACT_ATOMS: atom_id res chain seq x y z
N MET A 1 -8.75 6.28 25.74
CA MET A 1 -8.22 5.60 24.54
C MET A 1 -9.38 5.34 23.58
N LYS A 2 -9.36 5.87 22.34
CA LYS A 2 -10.44 5.61 21.36
C LYS A 2 -10.44 4.11 21.03
N LYS A 3 -11.59 3.42 21.16
CA LYS A 3 -11.72 2.02 20.73
C LYS A 3 -11.46 1.95 19.22
N ILE A 4 -10.34 1.33 18.83
CA ILE A 4 -10.04 1.06 17.42
C ILE A 4 -11.03 -0.02 16.96
N SER A 5 -11.80 0.28 15.92
CA SER A 5 -12.77 -0.65 15.37
C SER A 5 -12.07 -1.81 14.64
N SER A 6 -12.71 -2.97 14.58
CA SER A 6 -12.18 -4.16 13.90
C SER A 6 -11.78 -3.89 12.43
N TRP A 7 -12.54 -3.05 11.71
CA TRP A 7 -12.20 -2.69 10.32
C TRP A 7 -10.92 -1.84 10.20
N MET A 8 -10.59 -1.02 11.21
CA MET A 8 -9.35 -0.24 11.21
C MET A 8 -8.14 -1.15 11.36
N TRP A 9 -8.24 -2.22 12.16
CA TRP A 9 -7.20 -3.24 12.25
C TRP A 9 -6.98 -3.95 10.90
N GLY A 10 -8.06 -4.25 10.17
CA GLY A 10 -7.95 -4.80 8.81
C GLY A 10 -7.18 -3.88 7.86
N VAL A 11 -7.49 -2.58 7.84
CA VAL A 11 -6.75 -1.60 7.04
C VAL A 11 -5.27 -1.55 7.44
N TYR A 12 -4.97 -1.53 8.74
CA TYR A 12 -3.59 -1.51 9.22
C TYR A 12 -2.83 -2.78 8.86
N ALA A 13 -3.45 -3.95 8.99
CA ALA A 13 -2.85 -5.22 8.62
C ALA A 13 -2.50 -5.23 7.12
N LEU A 14 -3.43 -4.84 6.26
CA LEU A 14 -3.21 -4.81 4.82
C LEU A 14 -2.10 -3.82 4.42
N LEU A 15 -2.12 -2.59 4.96
CA LEU A 15 -1.05 -1.62 4.70
C LEU A 15 0.30 -2.11 5.22
N THR A 16 0.34 -2.78 6.38
CA THR A 16 1.56 -3.34 6.95
C THR A 16 2.11 -4.46 6.07
N VAL A 17 1.27 -5.36 5.58
CA VAL A 17 1.67 -6.43 4.65
C VAL A 17 2.30 -5.82 3.39
N GLN A 18 1.66 -4.81 2.80
CA GLN A 18 2.20 -4.13 1.62
C GLN A 18 3.56 -3.47 1.92
N MET A 19 3.70 -2.79 3.05
CA MET A 19 4.98 -2.20 3.46
C MET A 19 6.08 -3.26 3.57
N VAL A 20 5.80 -4.39 4.22
CA VAL A 20 6.75 -5.50 4.37
C VAL A 20 7.14 -6.07 3.01
N LEU A 21 6.20 -6.22 2.08
CA LEU A 21 6.48 -6.69 0.72
C LEU A 21 7.43 -5.73 -0.02
N TRP A 22 7.13 -4.42 0.00
CA TRP A 22 7.98 -3.42 -0.65
C TRP A 22 9.39 -3.35 -0.04
N VAL A 23 9.51 -3.42 1.29
CA VAL A 23 10.81 -3.49 1.98
C VAL A 23 11.55 -4.78 1.63
N GLY A 24 10.86 -5.92 1.63
CA GLY A 24 11.45 -7.21 1.27
C GLY A 24 12.01 -7.20 -0.15
N LEU A 25 11.26 -6.68 -1.12
CA LEU A 25 11.73 -6.51 -2.50
C LEU A 25 12.94 -5.59 -2.59
N ALA A 26 12.96 -4.47 -1.85
CA ALA A 26 14.11 -3.59 -1.81
C ALA A 26 15.37 -4.31 -1.29
N VAL A 27 15.25 -5.06 -0.20
CA VAL A 27 16.35 -5.85 0.36
C VAL A 27 16.84 -6.89 -0.64
N LEU A 28 15.94 -7.65 -1.27
CA LEU A 28 16.30 -8.67 -2.28
C LEU A 28 17.07 -8.06 -3.46
N LEU A 29 16.70 -6.85 -3.91
CA LEU A 29 17.43 -6.13 -4.96
C LEU A 29 18.82 -5.68 -4.49
N MET A 30 18.94 -5.18 -3.26
CA MET A 30 20.23 -4.76 -2.69
C MET A 30 21.20 -5.92 -2.54
N VAL A 31 20.73 -7.12 -2.16
CA VAL A 31 21.57 -8.33 -2.03
C VAL A 31 21.74 -9.10 -3.33
N ASN A 32 21.21 -8.58 -4.46
CA ASN A 32 21.24 -9.25 -5.75
C ASN A 32 20.61 -10.66 -5.74
N ALA A 33 19.57 -10.87 -4.93
CA ALA A 33 18.86 -12.13 -4.83
C ALA A 33 17.51 -12.12 -5.57
N HIS A 34 17.17 -11.04 -6.28
CA HIS A 34 15.89 -10.94 -6.98
C HIS A 34 15.89 -11.83 -8.24
N PRO A 35 15.10 -12.92 -8.28
CA PRO A 35 15.00 -13.75 -9.47
C PRO A 35 14.35 -12.92 -10.59
N GLY A 36 15.02 -12.81 -11.74
CA GLY A 36 14.49 -12.12 -12.93
C GLY A 36 15.01 -10.69 -13.18
N VAL A 37 15.74 -10.06 -12.25
CA VAL A 37 16.34 -8.73 -12.49
C VAL A 37 17.84 -8.86 -12.76
N HIS A 38 18.20 -8.99 -14.04
CA HIS A 38 19.60 -8.95 -14.49
C HIS A 38 19.98 -7.53 -14.92
N ALA A 39 19.98 -6.60 -13.96
CA ALA A 39 20.33 -5.20 -14.18
C ALA A 39 21.70 -4.85 -13.57
N SER A 40 22.31 -3.77 -14.05
CA SER A 40 23.55 -3.23 -13.47
C SER A 40 23.34 -2.83 -12.00
N ALA A 41 24.43 -2.80 -11.21
CA ALA A 41 24.34 -2.48 -9.79
C ALA A 41 23.60 -1.16 -9.52
N GLY A 42 23.91 -0.10 -10.29
CA GLY A 42 23.27 1.20 -10.14
C GLY A 42 21.76 1.16 -10.33
N VAL A 43 21.27 0.41 -11.34
CA VAL A 43 19.82 0.27 -11.59
C VAL A 43 19.13 -0.46 -10.45
N ARG A 44 19.72 -1.54 -9.92
CA ARG A 44 19.15 -2.28 -8.77
C ARG A 44 19.05 -1.40 -7.52
N TRP A 45 20.08 -0.62 -7.22
CA TRP A 45 20.07 0.32 -6.10
C TRP A 45 19.02 1.43 -6.29
N GLY A 46 18.86 1.93 -7.51
CA GLY A 46 17.80 2.89 -7.84
C GLY A 46 16.40 2.31 -7.63
N MET A 47 16.15 1.08 -8.10
CA MET A 47 14.88 0.39 -7.88
C MET A 47 14.63 0.10 -6.39
N ALA A 48 15.64 -0.35 -5.66
CA ALA A 48 15.53 -0.60 -4.22
C ALA A 48 15.19 0.68 -3.44
N ALA A 49 15.80 1.82 -3.80
CA ALA A 49 15.47 3.11 -3.21
C ALA A 49 14.02 3.51 -3.50
N LEU A 50 13.52 3.28 -4.72
CA LEU A 50 12.12 3.52 -5.08
C LEU A 50 11.17 2.67 -4.24
N PHE A 51 11.48 1.39 -4.05
CA PHE A 51 10.65 0.48 -3.25
C PHE A 51 10.62 0.88 -1.77
N LEU A 52 11.76 1.32 -1.21
CA LEU A 52 11.80 1.89 0.14
C LEU A 52 10.98 3.18 0.23
N ALA A 53 11.03 4.05 -0.78
CA ALA A 53 10.22 5.26 -0.81
C ALA A 53 8.71 4.94 -0.81
N VAL A 54 8.27 3.93 -1.56
CA VAL A 54 6.88 3.45 -1.53
C VAL A 54 6.49 2.95 -0.13
N ALA A 55 7.34 2.16 0.52
CA ALA A 55 7.10 1.69 1.88
C ALA A 55 6.95 2.85 2.88
N LEU A 56 7.77 3.90 2.76
CA LEU A 56 7.67 5.11 3.58
C LEU A 56 6.35 5.86 3.33
N VAL A 57 5.95 6.01 2.06
CA VAL A 57 4.66 6.64 1.69
C VAL A 57 3.48 5.87 2.29
N LEU A 58 3.49 4.54 2.24
CA LEU A 58 2.47 3.70 2.88
C LEU A 58 2.46 3.86 4.41
N GLY A 59 3.63 3.97 5.04
CA GLY A 59 3.76 4.28 6.47
C GLY A 59 3.16 5.65 6.82
N GLY A 60 3.41 6.66 5.99
CA GLY A 60 2.81 7.99 6.11
C GLY A 60 1.28 7.96 5.96
N LEU A 61 0.77 7.18 5.00
CA LEU A 61 -0.67 6.96 4.83
C LEU A 61 -1.28 6.27 6.05
N MET A 62 -0.64 5.23 6.57
CA MET A 62 -1.08 4.52 7.77
C MET A 62 -1.13 5.45 8.99
N TRP A 63 -0.13 6.33 9.16
CA TRP A 63 -0.14 7.36 10.19
C TRP A 63 -1.29 8.36 10.00
N ALA A 64 -1.55 8.83 8.77
CA ALA A 64 -2.65 9.74 8.47
C ALA A 64 -4.02 9.12 8.76
N VAL A 65 -4.21 7.83 8.43
CA VAL A 65 -5.40 7.06 8.76
C VAL A 65 -5.56 6.90 10.28
N ARG A 66 -4.48 6.59 11.01
CA ARG A 66 -4.48 6.51 12.49
C ARG A 66 -4.87 7.83 13.15
N ARG A 67 -4.41 8.96 12.61
CA ARG A 67 -4.77 10.30 13.07
C ARG A 67 -6.20 10.72 12.68
N GLY A 68 -6.89 9.93 11.84
CA GLY A 68 -8.24 10.22 11.37
C GLY A 68 -8.30 11.47 10.48
N LEU A 69 -7.23 11.76 9.73
CA LEU A 69 -7.15 12.97 8.92
C LEU A 69 -8.16 12.93 7.76
N ARG A 70 -8.85 14.04 7.53
CA ARG A 70 -9.89 14.15 6.48
C ARG A 70 -9.38 13.84 5.07
N TRP A 71 -8.09 14.05 4.82
CA TRP A 71 -7.41 13.81 3.55
C TRP A 71 -6.84 12.39 3.41
N ALA A 72 -6.92 11.55 4.45
CA ALA A 72 -6.38 10.19 4.39
C ALA A 72 -7.08 9.32 3.33
N LEU A 73 -8.39 9.49 3.10
CA LEU A 73 -9.11 8.74 2.06
C LEU A 73 -8.71 9.14 0.63
N PRO A 74 -8.73 10.43 0.23
CA PRO A 74 -8.28 10.77 -1.12
C PRO A 74 -6.81 10.41 -1.32
N ALA A 75 -5.96 10.57 -0.29
CA ALA A 75 -4.58 10.08 -0.35
C ALA A 75 -4.49 8.56 -0.55
N ALA A 76 -5.31 7.77 0.16
CA ALA A 76 -5.37 6.32 -0.02
C ALA A 76 -5.72 5.93 -1.46
N TRP A 77 -6.73 6.58 -2.06
CA TRP A 77 -7.10 6.32 -3.45
C TRP A 77 -6.02 6.72 -4.44
N ILE A 78 -5.36 7.85 -4.23
CA ILE A 78 -4.27 8.30 -5.13
C ILE A 78 -3.07 7.35 -5.02
N ILE A 79 -2.61 7.05 -3.80
CA ILE A 79 -1.43 6.22 -3.57
C ILE A 79 -1.70 4.78 -4.02
N LEU A 80 -2.76 4.16 -3.48
CA LEU A 80 -3.04 2.74 -3.73
C LEU A 80 -3.59 2.52 -5.14
N GLY A 81 -4.38 3.47 -5.66
CA GLY A 81 -4.83 3.45 -7.05
C GLY A 81 -3.69 3.67 -8.03
N GLY A 82 -2.74 4.55 -7.73
CA GLY A 82 -1.53 4.73 -8.54
C GLY A 82 -0.65 3.49 -8.58
N LEU A 83 -0.43 2.84 -7.42
CA LEU A 83 0.27 1.57 -7.34
C LEU A 83 -0.46 0.46 -8.10
N ALA A 84 -1.78 0.34 -7.94
CA ALA A 84 -2.58 -0.62 -8.70
C ALA A 84 -2.55 -0.33 -10.21
N PHE A 85 -2.56 0.95 -10.61
CA PHE A 85 -2.46 1.35 -12.01
C PHE A 85 -1.10 0.97 -12.61
N SER A 86 -0.01 1.10 -11.85
CA SER A 86 1.31 0.68 -12.33
C SER A 86 1.40 -0.82 -12.65
N LEU A 87 0.62 -1.67 -11.96
CA LEU A 87 0.55 -3.10 -12.27
C LEU A 87 -0.12 -3.38 -13.62
N PHE A 88 -1.05 -2.53 -14.06
CA PHE A 88 -1.67 -2.67 -15.39
C PHE A 88 -0.75 -2.27 -16.54
N LEU A 89 0.28 -1.48 -16.26
CA LEU A 89 1.26 -1.07 -17.27
C LEU A 89 2.33 -2.15 -17.50
N ASP A 90 2.40 -3.16 -16.64
CA ASP A 90 3.25 -4.33 -16.79
C ASP A 90 2.49 -5.49 -17.48
N GLN A 91 3.17 -6.61 -17.75
CA GLN A 91 2.55 -7.81 -18.32
C GLN A 91 1.50 -8.40 -17.36
N PHE A 92 0.25 -7.99 -17.53
CA PHE A 92 -0.85 -8.31 -16.63
C PHE A 92 -1.15 -9.82 -16.58
N GLY A 93 -0.89 -10.46 -15.44
CA GLY A 93 -1.20 -11.85 -15.15
C GLY A 93 -2.11 -12.05 -13.93
N TRP A 94 -2.40 -13.30 -13.61
CA TRP A 94 -3.23 -13.67 -12.45
C TRP A 94 -2.62 -13.24 -11.10
N ALA A 95 -1.29 -13.20 -11.02
CA ALA A 95 -0.59 -12.69 -9.84
C ALA A 95 -0.80 -11.18 -9.65
N ASP A 96 -0.81 -10.42 -10.75
CA ASP A 96 -1.05 -8.97 -10.74
C ASP A 96 -2.49 -8.66 -10.33
N PHE A 97 -3.45 -9.49 -10.73
CA PHE A 97 -4.83 -9.36 -10.26
C PHE A 97 -4.95 -9.53 -8.74
N ALA A 98 -4.26 -10.53 -8.16
CA ALA A 98 -4.24 -10.71 -6.71
C ALA A 98 -3.55 -9.54 -5.98
N MET A 99 -2.43 -9.05 -6.53
CA MET A 99 -1.73 -7.86 -6.03
C MET A 99 -2.61 -6.60 -6.10
N LEU A 100 -3.38 -6.45 -7.17
CA LEU A 100 -4.30 -5.34 -7.35
C LEU A 100 -5.40 -5.33 -6.28
N LEU A 101 -5.99 -6.49 -5.99
CA LEU A 101 -6.95 -6.62 -4.90
C LEU A 101 -6.30 -6.27 -3.55
N LEU A 102 -5.08 -6.74 -3.31
CA LEU A 102 -4.33 -6.43 -2.09
C LEU A 102 -4.07 -4.93 -1.95
N PHE A 103 -3.67 -4.24 -3.03
CA PHE A 103 -3.41 -2.80 -3.03
C PHE A 103 -4.68 -1.98 -2.84
N LEU A 104 -5.79 -2.33 -3.50
CA LEU A 104 -7.02 -1.54 -3.44
C LEU A 104 -7.88 -1.84 -2.19
N ALA A 105 -7.76 -3.01 -1.58
CA ALA A 105 -8.57 -3.41 -0.43
C ALA A 105 -8.59 -2.38 0.72
N PRO A 106 -7.46 -1.79 1.18
CA PRO A 106 -7.48 -0.75 2.20
C PRO A 106 -8.30 0.49 1.80
N ALA A 107 -8.17 0.97 0.56
CA ALA A 107 -8.91 2.14 0.06
C ALA A 107 -10.43 1.85 0.00
N VAL A 108 -10.80 0.65 -0.44
CA VAL A 108 -12.20 0.19 -0.48
C VAL A 108 -12.78 0.10 0.92
N ILE A 109 -12.09 -0.55 1.87
CA ILE A 109 -12.54 -0.66 3.26
C ILE A 109 -12.69 0.72 3.90
N LEU A 110 -11.71 1.62 3.69
CA LEU A 110 -11.79 3.01 4.17
C LEU A 110 -13.01 3.74 3.59
N THR A 111 -13.33 3.54 2.31
CA THR A 111 -14.49 4.15 1.65
C THR A 111 -15.81 3.65 2.22
N LEU A 112 -15.96 2.33 2.38
CA LEU A 112 -17.17 1.69 2.90
C LEU A 112 -17.47 2.11 4.34
N HIS A 113 -16.44 2.24 5.17
CA HIS A 113 -16.60 2.55 6.59
C HIS A 113 -16.62 4.04 6.91
N ARG A 114 -16.13 4.92 6.02
CA ARG A 114 -16.25 6.38 6.18
C ARG A 114 -17.69 6.90 6.05
N LYS A 115 -18.63 6.09 5.51
CA LYS A 115 -20.06 6.42 5.45
C LYS A 115 -20.85 6.05 6.72
N ARG A 116 -20.26 5.34 7.68
CA ARG A 116 -20.93 4.96 8.94
C ARG A 116 -21.05 6.05 10.03
N PRO A 117 -20.23 7.12 10.12
CA PRO A 117 -20.44 8.16 11.13
C PRO A 117 -21.65 9.06 10.82
N ALA A 118 -22.28 8.96 9.65
CA ALA A 118 -23.50 9.72 9.32
C ALA A 118 -24.81 9.04 9.75
N ARG A 119 -24.81 7.75 10.10
CA ARG A 119 -26.03 6.99 10.49
C ARG A 119 -26.24 6.84 11.99
N LEU A 120 -25.34 7.37 12.82
CA LEU A 120 -25.44 7.35 14.28
C LEU A 120 -25.74 8.75 14.86
N ALA A 121 -26.06 9.71 13.99
CA ALA A 121 -26.40 11.09 14.33
C ALA A 121 -27.77 11.52 13.77
N ALA A 122 -28.57 10.55 13.30
CA ALA A 122 -29.97 10.70 12.90
C ALA A 122 -30.79 9.70 13.70
#